data_AF-A0A1M6H7U0-F1
#
_entry.id   AF-A0A1M6H7U0-F1
#
_cell.length_a   1.000
_cell.length_b   1.000
_cell.length_c   1.000
_cell.angle_alpha   90.00
_cell.angle_beta   90.00
_cell.angle_gamma   90.00
#
_symmetry.space_group_name_H-M   'P 1'
#
loop_
_entity.id
_entity.type
_entity.pdbx_description
1 polymer ?
#
loop_
_entity_poly.entity_id
_entity_poly.type
_entity_poly.pdbx_seq_one_letter_code
_entity_poly.pdbx_strand_id
1 'polypeptide(L)'
;MKSCKVSISDEAKGLFSVVGHVGVGHVHSHSSFVQDDSAGFALVASLMREALGVDTRIKNIECDIYKGFITVETYGEGIGTAYARRGITPAEAELLKRAINEDGIYTQRIAVKTFGRMYGQGVMETPVAFQGAIALAVLDSFHKKSPDKVYITTDKYEGSIDKMAATIIDVDGIPVSLLLNINGSDGGIGPNEDNEGNTMYGPKSELMKRVGIDSTPTIIVESKAYIPGLSDKIDRNTFLFRAQESLDNVDIANRLVKAAKEIGIHYIYLNNALPQNKGQLAKATENFAERIIQLGQKLKDVDSSFDKVSIIADMAKLISEDAGGISFMSNSVHDEVRSPGIVPGTAAVISMLVPASYKDYWKIPVLDQEDIEAYRKIIMLAISNLLSKDNFSDKSK
;
A
#
# COMPACT_ATOMS: atom_id res chain seq x y z
N MET A 1 -7.14 5.84 -26.57
CA MET A 1 -6.47 4.53 -26.36
C MET A 1 -7.56 3.48 -26.31
N LYS A 2 -7.45 2.37 -27.07
CA LYS A 2 -8.42 1.26 -26.94
C LYS A 2 -8.33 0.74 -25.50
N SER A 3 -9.46 0.37 -24.87
CA SER A 3 -9.40 -0.26 -23.56
C SER A 3 -8.67 -1.60 -23.68
N CYS A 4 -7.61 -1.83 -22.89
CA CYS A 4 -6.99 -3.15 -22.79
C CYS A 4 -8.03 -4.13 -22.24
N LYS A 5 -8.12 -5.31 -22.86
CA LYS A 5 -8.94 -6.40 -22.35
C LYS A 5 -8.18 -7.09 -21.21
N VAL A 6 -8.83 -7.21 -20.06
CA VAL A 6 -8.31 -7.94 -18.90
C VAL A 6 -9.18 -9.17 -18.64
N SER A 7 -8.56 -10.33 -18.52
CA SER A 7 -9.24 -11.59 -18.15
C SER A 7 -8.33 -12.48 -17.30
N ILE A 8 -8.87 -13.53 -16.68
CA ILE A 8 -8.02 -14.56 -16.05
C ILE A 8 -7.20 -15.30 -17.11
N SER A 9 -5.95 -15.61 -16.78
CA SER A 9 -5.06 -16.39 -17.63
C SER A 9 -5.05 -17.88 -17.24
N ASP A 10 -4.78 -18.73 -18.23
CA ASP A 10 -4.47 -20.15 -18.04
C ASP A 10 -2.96 -20.43 -17.98
N GLU A 11 -2.12 -19.41 -18.19
CA GLU A 11 -0.68 -19.54 -18.08
C GLU A 11 -0.24 -19.84 -16.65
N ALA A 12 0.84 -20.61 -16.52
CA ALA A 12 1.39 -20.98 -15.22
C ALA A 12 2.21 -19.86 -14.57
N LYS A 13 2.72 -18.91 -15.36
CA LYS A 13 3.53 -17.77 -14.91
C LYS A 13 3.25 -16.54 -15.79
N GLY A 14 3.34 -15.36 -15.19
CA GLY A 14 3.37 -14.10 -15.94
C GLY A 14 4.71 -13.87 -16.64
N LEU A 15 4.71 -12.95 -17.61
CA LEU A 15 5.93 -12.36 -18.17
C LEU A 15 6.37 -11.12 -17.39
N PHE A 16 5.42 -10.47 -16.72
CA PHE A 16 5.61 -9.31 -15.85
C PHE A 16 4.82 -9.51 -14.58
N SER A 17 5.25 -8.81 -13.55
CA SER A 17 4.57 -8.80 -12.27
C SER A 17 4.12 -7.39 -11.90
N VAL A 18 2.91 -7.25 -11.40
CA VAL A 18 2.42 -6.03 -10.75
C VAL A 18 2.09 -6.38 -9.31
N VAL A 19 2.81 -5.73 -8.40
CA VAL A 19 2.70 -5.97 -6.97
C VAL A 19 2.19 -4.69 -6.32
N GLY A 20 1.16 -4.84 -5.49
CA GLY A 20 0.56 -3.72 -4.78
C GLY A 20 0.13 -4.14 -3.39
N HIS A 21 0.23 -3.21 -2.45
CA HIS A 21 -0.09 -3.46 -1.05
C HIS A 21 -1.05 -2.44 -0.48
N VAL A 22 -1.58 -2.76 0.70
CA VAL A 22 -2.21 -1.81 1.61
C VAL A 22 -1.45 -1.82 2.93
N GLY A 23 -0.83 -0.68 3.25
CA GLY A 23 -0.32 -0.37 4.58
C GLY A 23 -1.44 0.02 5.52
N VAL A 24 -1.98 -0.94 6.28
CA VAL A 24 -3.16 -0.73 7.12
C VAL A 24 -2.80 0.23 8.27
N GLY A 25 -3.36 1.43 8.23
CA GLY A 25 -3.06 2.53 9.15
C GLY A 25 -1.79 3.33 8.82
N HIS A 26 -1.11 3.07 7.69
CA HIS A 26 0.14 3.75 7.33
C HIS A 26 -0.11 5.12 6.68
N VAL A 27 -0.64 6.07 7.46
CA VAL A 27 -0.98 7.39 6.93
C VAL A 27 0.19 8.36 6.96
N HIS A 28 1.05 8.26 7.98
CA HIS A 28 2.15 9.19 8.20
C HIS A 28 3.48 8.46 8.31
N SER A 29 4.54 9.12 7.89
CA SER A 29 5.92 8.64 8.03
C SER A 29 6.85 9.79 8.43
N HIS A 30 8.07 9.43 8.80
CA HIS A 30 9.10 10.39 9.24
C HIS A 30 9.32 11.51 8.21
N SER A 31 9.76 12.67 8.70
CA SER A 31 9.99 13.87 7.87
C SER A 31 8.72 14.45 7.25
N SER A 32 7.57 14.41 7.95
CA SER A 32 6.30 15.01 7.50
C SER A 32 5.73 14.44 6.20
N PHE A 33 6.12 13.22 5.87
CA PHE A 33 5.53 12.44 4.79
C PHE A 33 4.11 12.00 5.17
N VAL A 34 3.15 12.13 4.26
CA VAL A 34 1.75 11.72 4.48
C VAL A 34 1.22 11.05 3.23
N GLN A 35 0.48 9.95 3.36
CA GLN A 35 0.09 9.13 2.22
C GLN A 35 -1.28 8.45 2.35
N ASP A 36 -1.82 8.10 1.19
CA ASP A 36 -2.72 6.95 1.01
C ASP A 36 -1.91 5.75 0.57
N ASP A 37 -1.63 4.85 1.53
CA ASP A 37 -0.79 3.68 1.32
C ASP A 37 -1.55 2.46 0.79
N SER A 38 -2.75 2.69 0.24
CA SER A 38 -3.58 1.64 -0.36
C SER A 38 -3.58 1.67 -1.89
N ALA A 39 -2.73 2.49 -2.52
CA ALA A 39 -2.72 2.70 -3.98
C ALA A 39 -2.39 1.41 -4.75
N GLY A 40 -1.39 0.67 -4.28
CA GLY A 40 -1.03 -0.62 -4.85
C GLY A 40 -2.18 -1.62 -4.74
N PHE A 41 -2.77 -1.75 -3.56
CA PHE A 41 -3.92 -2.61 -3.32
C PHE A 41 -5.08 -2.25 -4.24
N ALA A 42 -5.47 -0.97 -4.31
CA ALA A 42 -6.58 -0.51 -5.11
C ALA A 42 -6.39 -0.79 -6.61
N LEU A 43 -5.18 -0.60 -7.13
CA LEU A 43 -4.87 -0.91 -8.53
C LEU A 43 -4.95 -2.41 -8.80
N VAL A 44 -4.25 -3.24 -8.02
CA VAL A 44 -4.21 -4.69 -8.23
C VAL A 44 -5.61 -5.28 -8.06
N ALA A 45 -6.34 -4.87 -7.03
CA ALA A 45 -7.73 -5.26 -6.81
C ALA A 45 -8.62 -4.81 -7.97
N SER A 46 -8.42 -3.62 -8.55
CA SER A 46 -9.17 -3.19 -9.74
C SER A 46 -8.92 -4.09 -10.95
N LEU A 47 -7.69 -4.57 -11.15
CA LEU A 47 -7.37 -5.50 -12.25
C LEU A 47 -8.00 -6.88 -12.00
N MET A 48 -7.89 -7.41 -10.79
CA MET A 48 -8.52 -8.68 -10.39
C MET A 48 -10.05 -8.60 -10.52
N ARG A 49 -10.64 -7.49 -10.10
CA ARG A 49 -12.08 -7.23 -10.20
C ARG A 49 -12.58 -7.29 -11.63
N GLU A 50 -11.87 -6.66 -12.56
CA GLU A 50 -12.22 -6.71 -13.98
C GLU A 50 -12.06 -8.11 -14.56
N ALA A 51 -10.95 -8.79 -14.24
CA ALA A 51 -10.67 -10.14 -14.71
C ALA A 51 -11.73 -11.16 -14.25
N LEU A 52 -12.25 -11.00 -13.02
CA LEU A 52 -13.13 -11.97 -12.36
C LEU A 52 -14.61 -11.58 -12.39
N GLY A 53 -14.95 -10.32 -12.70
CA GLY A 53 -16.31 -9.81 -12.63
C GLY A 53 -16.89 -9.85 -11.20
N VAL A 54 -16.10 -9.43 -10.20
CA VAL A 54 -16.49 -9.41 -8.78
C VAL A 54 -17.02 -8.02 -8.39
N ASP A 55 -18.03 -7.96 -7.54
CA ASP A 55 -18.50 -6.70 -6.96
C ASP A 55 -17.83 -6.46 -5.60
N THR A 56 -16.88 -5.53 -5.55
CA THR A 56 -16.09 -5.20 -4.37
C THR A 56 -16.77 -4.21 -3.43
N ARG A 57 -17.99 -3.76 -3.74
CA ARG A 57 -18.72 -2.83 -2.87
C ARG A 57 -19.09 -3.48 -1.55
N ILE A 58 -19.06 -2.68 -0.48
CA ILE A 58 -19.43 -3.12 0.86
C ILE A 58 -20.95 -3.32 0.91
N LYS A 59 -21.38 -4.54 1.24
CA LYS A 59 -22.78 -4.94 1.38
C LYS A 59 -23.27 -4.74 2.82
N ASN A 60 -22.50 -5.20 3.79
CA ASN A 60 -22.87 -5.14 5.20
C ASN A 60 -21.63 -4.91 6.08
N ILE A 61 -21.86 -4.33 7.26
CA ILE A 61 -20.85 -4.14 8.30
C ILE A 61 -21.46 -4.53 9.63
N GLU A 62 -20.83 -5.42 10.38
CA GLU A 62 -21.25 -5.82 11.72
C GLU A 62 -20.17 -5.50 12.73
N CYS A 63 -20.59 -5.11 13.94
CA CYS A 63 -19.67 -4.78 15.02
C CYS A 63 -20.06 -5.55 16.28
N ASP A 64 -19.10 -6.27 16.86
CA ASP A 64 -19.18 -6.73 18.24
C ASP A 64 -18.54 -5.67 19.13
N ILE A 65 -19.36 -4.74 19.65
CA ILE A 65 -18.89 -3.61 20.46
C ILE A 65 -18.26 -4.05 21.79
N TYR A 66 -18.57 -5.26 22.28
CA TYR A 66 -18.03 -5.77 23.55
C TYR A 66 -16.64 -6.37 23.35
N LYS A 67 -16.38 -6.96 22.18
CA LYS A 67 -15.08 -7.56 21.84
C LYS A 67 -14.22 -6.68 20.93
N GLY A 68 -14.78 -5.60 20.40
CA GLY A 68 -14.08 -4.67 19.50
C GLY A 68 -13.91 -5.16 18.07
N PHE A 69 -14.67 -6.16 17.62
CA PHE A 69 -14.57 -6.69 16.25
C PHE A 69 -15.42 -5.89 15.25
N ILE A 70 -14.86 -5.69 14.05
CA ILE A 70 -15.54 -5.20 12.85
C ILE A 70 -15.50 -6.30 11.81
N THR A 71 -16.65 -6.68 11.28
CA THR A 71 -16.78 -7.62 10.17
C THR A 71 -17.39 -6.90 8.98
N VAL A 72 -16.75 -6.99 7.83
CA VAL A 72 -17.20 -6.40 6.56
C VAL A 72 -17.56 -7.53 5.61
N GLU A 73 -18.73 -7.42 4.97
CA GLU A 73 -19.17 -8.30 3.90
C GLU A 73 -19.27 -7.49 2.59
N THR A 74 -18.74 -8.00 1.49
CA THR A 74 -18.88 -7.40 0.16
C THR A 74 -20.05 -8.00 -0.63
N TYR A 75 -20.48 -7.35 -1.71
CA TYR A 75 -21.41 -7.96 -2.67
C TYR A 75 -20.84 -9.17 -3.40
N GLY A 76 -19.50 -9.30 -3.45
CA GLY A 76 -18.77 -10.48 -3.90
C GLY A 76 -18.69 -11.60 -2.86
N GLU A 77 -19.50 -11.53 -1.79
CA GLU A 77 -19.61 -12.53 -0.71
C GLU A 77 -18.32 -12.72 0.10
N GLY A 78 -17.33 -11.85 -0.07
CA GLY A 78 -16.10 -11.84 0.71
C GLY A 78 -16.36 -11.30 2.12
N ILE A 79 -15.68 -11.90 3.10
CA ILE A 79 -15.81 -11.56 4.51
C ILE A 79 -14.42 -11.24 5.06
N GLY A 80 -14.31 -10.08 5.71
CA GLY A 80 -13.10 -9.65 6.38
C GLY A 80 -13.40 -9.20 7.80
N THR A 81 -12.57 -9.62 8.75
CA THR A 81 -12.74 -9.30 10.16
C THR A 81 -11.42 -8.80 10.75
N ALA A 82 -11.50 -7.70 11.48
CA ALA A 82 -10.40 -7.15 12.27
C ALA A 82 -10.96 -6.61 13.59
N TYR A 83 -10.09 -6.30 14.56
CA TYR A 83 -10.53 -5.75 15.84
C TYR A 83 -9.72 -4.54 16.27
N ALA A 84 -10.36 -3.63 17.01
CA ALA A 84 -9.72 -2.50 17.67
C ALA A 84 -9.43 -2.88 19.13
N ARG A 85 -8.18 -2.73 19.56
CA ARG A 85 -7.71 -3.15 20.91
C ARG A 85 -8.46 -2.43 22.05
N ARG A 86 -8.85 -1.17 21.87
CA ARG A 86 -9.62 -0.36 22.84
C ARG A 86 -11.13 -0.53 22.71
N GLY A 87 -11.60 -1.47 21.90
CA GLY A 87 -13.02 -1.69 21.65
C GLY A 87 -13.61 -0.70 20.65
N ILE A 88 -14.93 -0.76 20.49
CA ILE A 88 -15.70 0.07 19.57
C ILE A 88 -16.91 0.60 20.33
N THR A 89 -17.14 1.90 20.25
CA THR A 89 -18.33 2.52 20.83
C THR A 89 -19.55 2.34 19.92
N PRO A 90 -20.78 2.39 20.47
CA PRO A 90 -21.99 2.39 19.63
C PRO A 90 -22.01 3.52 18.58
N ALA A 91 -21.45 4.69 18.88
CA ALA A 91 -21.37 5.80 17.94
C ALA A 91 -20.40 5.51 16.79
N GLU A 92 -19.24 4.90 17.06
CA GLU A 92 -18.34 4.45 15.99
C GLU A 92 -18.99 3.37 15.12
N ALA A 93 -19.73 2.43 15.72
CA ALA A 93 -20.48 1.42 14.99
C ALA A 93 -21.55 2.03 14.07
N GLU A 94 -22.18 3.13 14.49
CA GLU A 94 -23.12 3.91 13.66
C GLU A 94 -22.39 4.59 12.49
N LEU A 95 -21.23 5.22 12.75
CA LEU A 95 -20.42 5.88 11.70
C LEU A 95 -20.05 4.90 10.60
N LEU A 96 -19.65 3.68 10.94
CA LEU A 96 -19.25 2.64 9.99
C LEU A 96 -20.32 2.37 8.92
N LYS A 97 -21.61 2.50 9.26
CA LYS A 97 -22.72 2.28 8.30
C LYS A 97 -22.70 3.23 7.10
N ARG A 98 -22.00 4.38 7.21
CA ARG A 98 -21.82 5.34 6.09
C ARG A 98 -21.00 4.77 4.93
N ALA A 99 -20.27 3.68 5.16
CA ALA A 99 -19.44 3.03 4.15
C ALA A 99 -20.19 1.96 3.33
N ILE A 100 -21.44 1.65 3.67
CA ILE A 100 -22.25 0.70 2.88
C ILE A 100 -22.40 1.24 1.45
N ASN A 101 -22.23 0.37 0.46
CA ASN A 101 -22.14 0.64 -0.98
C ASN A 101 -20.90 1.37 -1.47
N GLU A 102 -19.98 1.78 -0.59
CA GLU A 102 -18.66 2.25 -1.04
C GLU A 102 -17.87 1.08 -1.62
N ASP A 103 -17.01 1.37 -2.59
CA ASP A 103 -16.19 0.38 -3.27
C ASP A 103 -14.96 0.03 -2.44
N GLY A 104 -14.92 -1.21 -1.92
CA GLY A 104 -13.94 -1.66 -0.94
C GLY A 104 -12.49 -1.61 -1.40
N ILE A 105 -12.20 -1.45 -2.69
CA ILE A 105 -10.81 -1.31 -3.15
C ILE A 105 -10.15 -0.01 -2.64
N TYR A 106 -10.92 1.02 -2.28
CA TYR A 106 -10.43 2.29 -1.75
C TYR A 106 -10.41 2.30 -0.21
N THR A 107 -9.78 1.30 0.39
CA THR A 107 -9.88 0.97 1.83
C THR A 107 -9.56 2.17 2.75
N GLN A 108 -8.43 2.85 2.54
CA GLN A 108 -8.02 4.00 3.35
C GLN A 108 -8.97 5.18 3.15
N ARG A 109 -9.33 5.51 1.91
CA ARG A 109 -10.30 6.58 1.63
C ARG A 109 -11.62 6.33 2.35
N ILE A 110 -12.12 5.10 2.35
CA ILE A 110 -13.36 4.76 3.05
C ILE A 110 -13.21 5.00 4.55
N ALA A 111 -12.10 4.56 5.17
CA ALA A 111 -11.84 4.80 6.58
C ALA A 111 -11.76 6.30 6.91
N VAL A 112 -10.99 7.07 6.14
CA VAL A 112 -10.86 8.53 6.30
C VAL A 112 -12.20 9.24 6.08
N LYS A 113 -12.98 8.86 5.06
CA LYS A 113 -14.31 9.43 4.79
C LYS A 113 -15.30 9.14 5.93
N THR A 114 -15.21 7.96 6.52
CA THR A 114 -16.12 7.51 7.58
C THR A 114 -15.87 8.24 8.89
N PHE A 115 -14.59 8.38 9.29
CA PHE A 115 -14.19 8.94 10.59
C PHE A 115 -13.63 10.37 10.53
N GLY A 116 -13.41 10.90 9.33
CA GLY A 116 -12.79 12.21 9.08
C GLY A 116 -11.27 12.19 9.02
N ARG A 117 -10.61 11.29 9.77
CA ARG A 117 -9.15 11.06 9.78
C ARG A 117 -8.83 9.60 10.10
N MET A 118 -7.57 9.23 9.90
CA MET A 118 -6.99 7.97 10.32
C MET A 118 -5.53 8.19 10.68
N TYR A 119 -5.07 7.57 11.78
CA TYR A 119 -3.68 7.56 12.21
C TYR A 119 -3.35 6.17 12.75
N GLY A 120 -2.20 5.63 12.34
CA GLY A 120 -1.67 4.36 12.83
C GLY A 120 -1.09 4.46 14.25
N GLN A 121 -0.17 3.54 14.56
CA GLN A 121 0.58 3.48 15.82
C GLN A 121 -0.31 3.45 17.09
N GLY A 122 -1.52 2.92 16.96
CA GLY A 122 -2.50 2.79 18.03
C GLY A 122 -3.16 4.12 18.41
N VAL A 123 -3.11 5.13 17.53
CA VAL A 123 -3.75 6.43 17.76
C VAL A 123 -5.23 6.36 17.42
N MET A 124 -5.58 5.86 16.23
CA MET A 124 -6.97 5.66 15.81
C MET A 124 -7.25 4.20 15.47
N GLU A 125 -7.44 3.37 16.49
CA GLU A 125 -7.55 1.91 16.33
C GLU A 125 -8.80 1.47 15.53
N THR A 126 -9.94 2.16 15.71
CA THR A 126 -11.18 1.82 15.01
C THR A 126 -11.09 2.05 13.49
N PRO A 127 -10.66 3.22 12.97
CA PRO A 127 -10.42 3.39 11.53
C PRO A 127 -9.41 2.40 10.94
N VAL A 128 -8.33 2.09 11.66
CA VAL A 128 -7.29 1.16 11.20
C VAL A 128 -7.83 -0.26 11.11
N ALA A 129 -8.53 -0.73 12.15
CA ALA A 129 -9.21 -2.03 12.12
C ALA A 129 -10.24 -2.07 10.99
N PHE A 130 -10.98 -0.99 10.76
CA PHE A 130 -11.96 -0.93 9.67
C PHE A 130 -11.31 -1.05 8.29
N GLN A 131 -10.23 -0.32 8.02
CA GLN A 131 -9.47 -0.43 6.78
C GLN A 131 -9.01 -1.89 6.54
N GLY A 132 -8.46 -2.54 7.57
CA GLY A 132 -8.04 -3.94 7.52
C GLY A 132 -9.19 -4.90 7.22
N ALA A 133 -10.34 -4.72 7.87
CA ALA A 133 -11.53 -5.55 7.62
C ALA A 133 -12.04 -5.42 6.17
N ILE A 134 -12.04 -4.20 5.60
CA ILE A 134 -12.41 -3.99 4.19
C ILE A 134 -11.42 -4.71 3.26
N ALA A 135 -10.11 -4.52 3.48
CA ALA A 135 -9.07 -5.13 2.66
C ALA A 135 -9.19 -6.66 2.62
N LEU A 136 -9.38 -7.27 3.79
CA LEU A 136 -9.57 -8.72 3.94
C LEU A 136 -10.84 -9.19 3.21
N ALA A 137 -11.95 -8.44 3.32
CA ALA A 137 -13.21 -8.79 2.65
C ALA A 137 -13.08 -8.74 1.12
N VAL A 138 -12.38 -7.73 0.58
CA VAL A 138 -12.11 -7.63 -0.86
C VAL A 138 -11.24 -8.79 -1.35
N LEU A 139 -10.16 -9.12 -0.64
CA LEU A 139 -9.30 -10.24 -0.98
C LEU A 139 -10.08 -11.57 -0.97
N ASP A 140 -10.88 -11.80 0.07
CA ASP A 140 -11.72 -13.01 0.20
C ASP A 140 -12.76 -13.11 -0.93
N SER A 141 -13.29 -11.98 -1.40
CA SER A 141 -14.22 -11.94 -2.55
C SER A 141 -13.58 -12.52 -3.81
N PHE A 142 -12.33 -12.17 -4.09
CA PHE A 142 -11.61 -12.70 -5.25
C PHE A 142 -11.33 -14.18 -5.10
N HIS A 143 -10.89 -14.62 -3.92
CA HIS A 143 -10.61 -16.03 -3.66
C HIS A 143 -11.86 -16.89 -3.79
N LYS A 144 -13.00 -16.49 -3.20
CA LYS A 144 -14.27 -17.22 -3.31
C LYS A 144 -14.78 -17.31 -4.75
N LYS A 145 -14.59 -16.26 -5.55
CA LYS A 145 -15.02 -16.25 -6.95
C LYS A 145 -14.27 -17.28 -7.80
N SER A 146 -12.98 -17.47 -7.54
CA SER A 146 -12.15 -18.38 -8.34
C SER A 146 -11.03 -19.01 -7.49
N PRO A 147 -11.36 -19.97 -6.60
CA PRO A 147 -10.39 -20.52 -5.63
C PRO A 147 -9.23 -21.27 -6.30
N ASP A 148 -9.45 -21.80 -7.51
CA ASP A 148 -8.42 -22.53 -8.27
C ASP A 148 -7.45 -21.62 -9.03
N LYS A 149 -7.77 -20.32 -9.13
CA LYS A 149 -7.00 -19.32 -9.90
C LYS A 149 -6.49 -18.15 -9.03
N VAL A 150 -7.13 -17.88 -7.90
CA VAL A 150 -6.72 -16.87 -6.93
C VAL A 150 -6.17 -17.59 -5.71
N TYR A 151 -4.84 -17.66 -5.64
CA TYR A 151 -4.12 -18.32 -4.56
C TYR A 151 -3.95 -17.35 -3.40
N ILE A 152 -4.07 -17.85 -2.16
CA ILE A 152 -3.89 -17.04 -0.95
C ILE A 152 -2.86 -17.66 -0.02
N THR A 153 -2.24 -16.86 0.83
CA THR A 153 -1.40 -17.38 1.93
C THR A 153 -2.27 -18.19 2.91
N THR A 154 -1.78 -19.34 3.36
CA THR A 154 -2.52 -20.24 4.25
C THR A 154 -2.25 -19.96 5.72
N ASP A 155 -1.03 -19.61 6.07
CA ASP A 155 -0.62 -19.40 7.46
C ASP A 155 -0.85 -17.96 7.93
N LYS A 156 -1.16 -17.81 9.21
CA LYS A 156 -1.28 -16.50 9.87
C LYS A 156 0.12 -16.04 10.32
N TYR A 157 0.45 -14.78 10.03
CA TYR A 157 1.61 -14.13 10.63
C TYR A 157 1.29 -13.70 12.07
N GLU A 158 2.18 -14.04 13.01
CA GLU A 158 1.94 -13.72 14.42
C GLU A 158 1.83 -12.21 14.65
N GLY A 159 0.81 -11.80 15.41
CA GLY A 159 0.57 -10.38 15.73
C GLY A 159 0.14 -9.51 14.55
N SER A 160 -0.22 -10.11 13.42
CA SER A 160 -0.52 -9.41 12.17
C SER A 160 -1.80 -9.93 11.50
N ILE A 161 -2.43 -9.06 10.71
CA ILE A 161 -3.57 -9.38 9.83
C ILE A 161 -3.11 -9.69 8.40
N ASP A 162 -1.81 -9.86 8.18
CA ASP A 162 -1.20 -10.03 6.87
C ASP A 162 -1.86 -11.17 6.10
N LYS A 163 -2.26 -10.85 4.88
CA LYS A 163 -2.89 -11.79 3.96
C LYS A 163 -2.58 -11.37 2.54
N MET A 164 -2.18 -12.33 1.71
CA MET A 164 -1.84 -12.05 0.33
C MET A 164 -2.66 -12.93 -0.59
N ALA A 165 -2.98 -12.38 -1.76
CA ALA A 165 -3.56 -13.11 -2.88
C ALA A 165 -2.71 -12.91 -4.13
N ALA A 166 -2.53 -13.97 -4.90
CA ALA A 166 -1.86 -13.92 -6.19
C ALA A 166 -2.67 -14.63 -7.26
N THR A 167 -2.61 -14.09 -8.47
CA THR A 167 -3.24 -14.67 -9.66
C THR A 167 -2.48 -14.26 -10.91
N ILE A 168 -2.83 -14.84 -12.05
CA ILE A 168 -2.27 -14.47 -13.34
C ILE A 168 -3.44 -14.03 -14.22
N ILE A 169 -3.33 -12.82 -14.74
CA ILE A 169 -4.30 -12.24 -15.68
C ILE A 169 -3.69 -12.19 -17.08
N ASP A 170 -4.54 -12.21 -18.08
CA ASP A 170 -4.20 -11.89 -19.47
C ASP A 170 -4.54 -10.42 -19.74
N VAL A 171 -3.56 -9.66 -20.20
CA VAL A 171 -3.69 -8.27 -20.63
C VAL A 171 -3.36 -8.23 -22.13
N ASP A 172 -4.39 -8.21 -22.98
CA ASP A 172 -4.24 -8.23 -24.45
C ASP A 172 -3.28 -9.32 -24.96
N GLY A 173 -3.36 -10.54 -24.41
CA GLY A 173 -2.50 -11.67 -24.76
C GLY A 173 -1.18 -11.74 -24.01
N ILE A 174 -0.93 -10.84 -23.05
CA ILE A 174 0.27 -10.85 -22.20
C ILE A 174 -0.13 -11.39 -20.82
N PRO A 175 0.43 -12.53 -20.37
CA PRO A 175 0.20 -13.00 -19.03
C PRO A 175 0.96 -12.12 -18.03
N VAL A 176 0.26 -11.61 -17.02
CA VAL A 176 0.77 -10.73 -15.97
C VAL A 176 0.44 -11.33 -14.61
N SER A 177 1.46 -11.55 -13.80
CA SER A 177 1.29 -12.00 -12.42
C SER A 177 0.90 -10.81 -11.54
N LEU A 178 -0.13 -11.00 -10.74
CA LEU A 178 -0.60 -10.02 -9.77
C LEU A 178 -0.32 -10.51 -8.36
N LEU A 179 0.14 -9.60 -7.50
CA LEU A 179 0.18 -9.83 -6.05
C LEU A 179 -0.56 -8.70 -5.36
N LEU A 180 -1.64 -9.07 -4.69
CA LEU A 180 -2.42 -8.22 -3.80
C LEU A 180 -1.99 -8.52 -2.37
N ASN A 181 -1.46 -7.52 -1.69
CA ASN A 181 -0.87 -7.69 -0.37
C ASN A 181 -1.60 -6.83 0.68
N ILE A 182 -1.84 -7.39 1.85
CA ILE A 182 -2.40 -6.69 3.01
C ILE A 182 -1.36 -6.75 4.10
N ASN A 183 -0.93 -5.59 4.59
CA ASN A 183 0.09 -5.45 5.60
C ASN A 183 -0.46 -4.68 6.79
N GLY A 184 -0.39 -5.25 7.99
CA GLY A 184 -0.92 -4.60 9.18
C GLY A 184 -0.84 -5.43 10.44
N SER A 185 -0.80 -4.75 11.58
CA SER A 185 -0.83 -5.38 12.90
C SER A 185 -2.24 -5.80 13.33
N ASP A 186 -2.34 -6.84 14.16
CA ASP A 186 -3.55 -7.12 14.95
C ASP A 186 -3.90 -5.94 15.88
N GLY A 187 -5.20 -5.80 16.23
CA GLY A 187 -5.67 -4.82 17.21
C GLY A 187 -5.85 -3.40 16.68
N GLY A 188 -5.77 -3.19 15.37
CA GLY A 188 -5.96 -1.88 14.74
C GLY A 188 -4.81 -0.92 15.08
N ILE A 189 -3.61 -1.42 15.37
CA ILE A 189 -2.52 -0.57 15.83
C ILE A 189 -1.95 0.22 14.66
N GLY A 190 -1.47 -0.42 13.60
CA GLY A 190 -0.96 0.29 12.43
C GLY A 190 -0.12 -0.60 11.51
N PRO A 191 0.77 0.01 10.73
CA PRO A 191 1.53 -0.73 9.73
C PRO A 191 2.47 -1.76 10.35
N ASN A 192 2.48 -2.93 9.73
CA ASN A 192 3.51 -3.95 9.81
C ASN A 192 3.69 -4.50 8.39
N GLU A 193 4.75 -4.06 7.74
CA GLU A 193 5.02 -4.08 6.30
C GLU A 193 6.31 -4.85 5.99
N ASP A 194 6.73 -5.77 6.86
CA ASP A 194 7.83 -6.71 6.57
C ASP A 194 7.59 -7.50 5.28
N ASN A 195 6.32 -7.74 4.97
CA ASN A 195 5.92 -8.42 3.77
C ASN A 195 5.55 -7.47 2.62
N GLU A 196 5.83 -6.17 2.65
CA GLU A 196 5.50 -5.25 1.54
C GLU A 196 6.29 -5.56 0.25
N GLY A 197 5.96 -4.87 -0.84
CA GLY A 197 6.69 -5.00 -2.11
C GLY A 197 6.83 -6.43 -2.59
N ASN A 198 8.00 -6.79 -3.12
CA ASN A 198 8.30 -8.15 -3.60
C ASN A 198 9.27 -8.92 -2.71
N THR A 199 9.24 -8.65 -1.39
CA THR A 199 9.95 -9.48 -0.41
C THR A 199 9.57 -10.95 -0.48
N MET A 200 10.55 -11.84 -0.33
CA MET A 200 10.42 -13.28 -0.57
C MET A 200 10.54 -14.12 0.72
N TYR A 201 9.85 -13.70 1.79
CA TYR A 201 9.88 -14.40 3.09
C TYR A 201 8.62 -15.24 3.35
N GLY A 202 8.77 -16.29 4.14
CA GLY A 202 7.66 -17.09 4.67
C GLY A 202 6.65 -17.58 3.62
N PRO A 203 5.35 -17.69 3.99
CA PRO A 203 4.27 -18.12 3.09
C PRO A 203 4.14 -17.27 1.81
N LYS A 204 4.49 -15.98 1.86
CA LYS A 204 4.46 -15.10 0.68
C LYS A 204 5.44 -15.58 -0.40
N SER A 205 6.61 -16.09 -0.01
CA SER A 205 7.62 -16.65 -0.92
C SER A 205 7.06 -17.78 -1.80
N GLU A 206 6.30 -18.68 -1.19
CA GLU A 206 5.67 -19.83 -1.88
C GLU A 206 4.61 -19.35 -2.87
N LEU A 207 3.78 -18.40 -2.44
CA LEU A 207 2.75 -17.78 -3.27
C LEU A 207 3.36 -17.09 -4.49
N MET A 208 4.44 -16.31 -4.30
CA MET A 208 5.13 -15.61 -5.39
C MET A 208 5.78 -16.57 -6.39
N LYS A 209 6.42 -17.65 -5.92
CA LYS A 209 6.98 -18.70 -6.80
C LYS A 209 5.90 -19.38 -7.63
N ARG A 210 4.72 -19.63 -7.03
CA ARG A 210 3.59 -20.29 -7.70
C ARG A 210 3.10 -19.52 -8.94
N VAL A 211 3.16 -18.20 -8.92
CA VAL A 211 2.78 -17.34 -10.06
C VAL A 211 3.98 -16.76 -10.81
N GLY A 212 5.21 -17.16 -10.48
CA GLY A 212 6.44 -16.75 -11.19
C GLY A 212 6.93 -15.32 -10.92
N ILE A 213 6.49 -14.67 -9.83
CA ILE A 213 6.97 -13.32 -9.48
C ILE A 213 8.45 -13.32 -9.09
N ASP A 214 8.93 -14.44 -8.54
CA ASP A 214 10.32 -14.66 -8.12
C ASP A 214 11.36 -14.50 -9.24
N SER A 215 10.92 -14.58 -10.50
CA SER A 215 11.77 -14.65 -11.68
C SER A 215 11.37 -13.68 -12.79
N THR A 216 10.41 -12.78 -12.53
CA THR A 216 9.88 -11.85 -13.54
C THR A 216 10.11 -10.38 -13.16
N PRO A 217 10.32 -9.51 -14.16
CA PRO A 217 10.40 -8.07 -13.93
C PRO A 217 9.13 -7.55 -13.24
N THR A 218 9.31 -6.83 -12.12
CA THR A 218 8.21 -6.41 -11.25
C THR A 218 8.00 -4.89 -11.26
N ILE A 219 6.75 -4.46 -11.39
CA ILE A 219 6.31 -3.09 -11.09
C ILE A 219 5.72 -3.11 -9.68
N ILE A 220 6.38 -2.43 -8.74
CA ILE A 220 5.85 -2.21 -7.39
C ILE A 220 5.05 -0.91 -7.40
N VAL A 221 3.80 -0.99 -6.98
CA VAL A 221 2.86 0.13 -6.99
C VAL A 221 2.67 0.61 -5.57
N GLU A 222 3.16 1.82 -5.33
CA GLU A 222 3.19 2.50 -4.04
C GLU A 222 2.22 3.68 -4.03
N SER A 223 2.11 4.27 -2.84
CA SER A 223 1.11 5.24 -2.41
C SER A 223 0.83 6.47 -3.29
N LYS A 224 -0.28 7.15 -2.95
CA LYS A 224 -0.51 8.57 -3.28
C LYS A 224 -0.06 9.40 -2.08
N ALA A 225 1.04 10.14 -2.22
CA ALA A 225 1.73 10.75 -1.09
C ALA A 225 2.06 12.24 -1.29
N TYR A 226 2.14 12.95 -0.17
CA TYR A 226 2.90 14.18 -0.06
C TYR A 226 4.30 13.85 0.48
N ILE A 227 5.33 14.17 -0.29
CA ILE A 227 6.73 13.96 0.07
C ILE A 227 7.43 15.32 0.09
N PRO A 228 7.83 15.84 1.27
CA PRO A 228 8.56 17.10 1.35
C PRO A 228 9.77 17.16 0.43
N GLY A 229 10.01 18.33 -0.16
CA GLY A 229 11.08 18.58 -1.12
C GLY A 229 10.80 18.12 -2.56
N LEU A 230 9.93 17.12 -2.77
CA LEU A 230 9.41 16.76 -4.11
C LEU A 230 8.04 17.39 -4.35
N SER A 231 7.09 17.16 -3.44
CA SER A 231 5.72 17.69 -3.51
C SER A 231 5.64 19.22 -3.42
N ASP A 232 6.65 19.86 -2.82
CA ASP A 232 6.72 21.32 -2.73
C ASP A 232 7.04 21.99 -4.07
N LYS A 233 7.50 21.21 -5.06
CA LYS A 233 7.93 21.70 -6.38
C LYS A 233 6.90 21.46 -7.49
N ILE A 234 5.73 20.91 -7.15
CA ILE A 234 4.67 20.58 -8.11
C ILE A 234 3.38 21.34 -7.76
N ASP A 235 2.57 21.63 -8.78
CA ASP A 235 1.29 22.35 -8.68
C ASP A 235 0.06 21.44 -8.89
N ARG A 236 0.29 20.17 -9.22
CA ARG A 236 -0.72 19.17 -9.57
C ARG A 236 -0.24 17.76 -9.25
N ASN A 237 -1.16 16.79 -9.20
CA ASN A 237 -0.80 15.39 -9.03
C ASN A 237 0.21 14.95 -10.11
N THR A 238 1.30 14.33 -9.68
CA THR A 238 2.44 14.01 -10.55
C THR A 238 2.94 12.61 -10.21
N PHE A 239 3.08 11.72 -11.19
CA PHE A 239 3.61 10.38 -10.93
C PHE A 239 5.10 10.44 -10.57
N LEU A 240 5.53 9.53 -9.70
CA LEU A 240 6.92 9.39 -9.29
C LEU A 240 7.38 7.97 -9.60
N PHE A 241 8.34 7.86 -10.51
CA PHE A 241 9.01 6.61 -10.86
C PHE A 241 10.37 6.58 -10.18
N ARG A 242 10.64 5.52 -9.41
CA ARG A 242 11.88 5.35 -8.64
C ARG A 242 12.57 4.05 -8.96
N ALA A 243 13.88 4.12 -9.13
CA ALA A 243 14.80 2.99 -9.16
C ALA A 243 16.18 3.50 -8.71
N GLN A 244 17.06 2.59 -8.27
CA GLN A 244 18.47 2.86 -8.03
C GLN A 244 19.31 2.26 -9.16
N GLU A 245 20.04 3.10 -9.89
CA GLU A 245 20.99 2.67 -10.91
C GLU A 245 22.04 1.73 -10.32
N SER A 246 22.43 0.72 -11.10
CA SER A 246 23.33 -0.37 -10.70
C SER A 246 22.81 -1.30 -9.59
N LEU A 247 21.58 -1.11 -9.10
CA LEU A 247 20.99 -1.94 -8.05
C LEU A 247 19.61 -2.48 -8.43
N ASP A 248 18.76 -1.69 -9.06
CA ASP A 248 17.37 -2.04 -9.41
C ASP A 248 17.19 -2.26 -10.92
N ASN A 249 15.99 -2.70 -11.31
CA ASN A 249 15.65 -2.88 -12.71
C ASN A 249 15.21 -1.56 -13.36
N VAL A 250 16.20 -0.77 -13.79
CA VAL A 250 15.99 0.55 -14.42
C VAL A 250 15.21 0.47 -15.75
N ASP A 251 15.22 -0.68 -16.43
CA ASP A 251 14.47 -0.86 -17.67
C ASP A 251 12.96 -0.78 -17.45
N ILE A 252 12.47 -1.27 -16.30
CA ILE A 252 11.06 -1.12 -15.93
C ILE A 252 10.72 0.35 -15.71
N ALA A 253 11.56 1.09 -14.98
CA ALA A 253 11.35 2.51 -14.75
C ALA A 253 11.32 3.31 -16.07
N ASN A 254 12.25 3.02 -16.99
CA ASN A 254 12.30 3.65 -18.31
C ASN A 254 11.05 3.36 -19.14
N ARG A 255 10.44 2.18 -18.99
CA ARG A 255 9.18 1.83 -19.66
C ARG A 255 8.00 2.59 -19.10
N LEU A 256 7.93 2.76 -17.78
CA LEU A 256 6.92 3.61 -17.13
C LEU A 256 7.06 5.08 -17.59
N VAL A 257 8.29 5.58 -17.68
CA VAL A 257 8.60 6.92 -18.24
C VAL A 257 8.11 7.04 -19.69
N LYS A 258 8.44 6.08 -20.54
CA LYS A 258 8.00 6.05 -21.95
C LYS A 258 6.47 6.06 -22.04
N ALA A 259 5.81 5.20 -21.27
CA ALA A 259 4.36 5.12 -21.24
C ALA A 259 3.72 6.44 -20.78
N ALA A 260 4.17 7.02 -19.67
CA ALA A 260 3.65 8.30 -19.16
C ALA A 260 3.83 9.44 -20.17
N LYS A 261 5.00 9.49 -20.85
CA LYS A 261 5.28 10.46 -21.91
C LYS A 261 4.35 10.29 -23.10
N GLU A 262 4.07 9.06 -23.53
CA GLU A 262 3.17 8.76 -24.66
C GLU A 262 1.73 9.22 -24.39
N ILE A 263 1.25 9.16 -23.15
CA ILE A 263 -0.10 9.59 -22.77
C ILE A 263 -0.16 11.00 -22.16
N GLY A 264 0.96 11.73 -22.14
CA GLY A 264 1.01 13.10 -21.65
C GLY A 264 0.72 13.28 -20.16
N ILE A 265 1.00 12.26 -19.33
CA ILE A 265 0.85 12.34 -17.87
C ILE A 265 2.12 12.95 -17.26
N HIS A 266 1.94 13.84 -16.28
CA HIS A 266 3.04 14.46 -15.53
C HIS A 266 3.77 13.43 -14.67
N TYR A 267 5.10 13.43 -14.74
CA TYR A 267 5.93 12.53 -13.95
C TYR A 267 7.25 13.16 -13.52
N ILE A 268 7.83 12.61 -12.46
CA ILE A 268 9.21 12.76 -12.03
C ILE A 268 9.84 11.37 -12.07
N TYR A 269 11.04 11.27 -12.66
CA TYR A 269 11.83 10.05 -12.67
C TYR A 269 13.11 10.26 -11.87
N LEU A 270 13.34 9.38 -10.88
CA LEU A 270 14.55 9.33 -10.08
C LEU A 270 15.19 7.95 -10.25
N ASN A 271 16.35 7.90 -10.89
CA ASN A 271 17.17 6.70 -11.06
C ASN A 271 18.27 6.57 -9.99
N ASN A 272 18.27 7.45 -8.99
CA ASN A 272 19.18 7.49 -7.85
C ASN A 272 18.41 7.53 -6.52
N ALA A 273 17.19 6.98 -6.53
CA ALA A 273 16.33 6.90 -5.36
C ALA A 273 16.48 5.53 -4.69
N LEU A 274 16.18 5.46 -3.39
CA LEU A 274 16.19 4.22 -2.61
C LEU A 274 17.59 3.54 -2.56
N PRO A 275 18.66 4.28 -2.17
CA PRO A 275 19.98 3.69 -2.02
C PRO A 275 20.00 2.63 -0.90
N GLN A 276 20.87 1.62 -1.04
CA GLN A 276 21.08 0.61 -0.01
C GLN A 276 21.94 1.18 1.13
N ASN A 277 21.29 1.60 2.22
CA ASN A 277 21.97 2.14 3.39
C ASN A 277 21.69 1.28 4.63
N LYS A 278 22.54 0.29 4.88
CA LYS A 278 22.39 -0.58 6.05
C LYS A 278 22.38 0.21 7.35
N GLY A 279 21.48 -0.14 8.26
CA GLY A 279 21.27 0.51 9.54
C GLY A 279 20.51 1.85 9.46
N GLN A 280 20.02 2.26 8.29
CA GLN A 280 19.30 3.53 8.15
C GLN A 280 18.05 3.58 9.03
N LEU A 281 17.22 2.52 9.00
CA LEU A 281 15.99 2.46 9.78
C LEU A 281 16.27 2.34 11.28
N ALA A 282 17.31 1.59 11.65
CA ALA A 282 17.76 1.49 13.05
C ALA A 282 18.18 2.86 13.59
N LYS A 283 18.98 3.61 12.83
CA LYS A 283 19.37 4.98 13.20
C LYS A 283 18.17 5.93 13.27
N ALA A 284 17.19 5.80 12.36
CA ALA A 284 15.96 6.58 12.43
C ALA A 284 15.15 6.26 13.70
N THR A 285 15.11 4.99 14.09
CA THR A 285 14.49 4.51 15.33
C THR A 285 15.17 5.09 16.57
N GLU A 286 16.51 5.09 16.60
CA GLU A 286 17.28 5.70 17.69
C GLU A 286 16.99 7.21 17.81
N ASN A 287 17.09 7.95 16.71
CA ASN A 287 16.81 9.39 16.70
C ASN A 287 15.37 9.71 17.15
N PHE A 288 14.40 8.87 16.76
CA PHE A 288 13.01 8.99 17.19
C PHE A 288 12.87 8.77 18.70
N ALA A 289 13.50 7.72 19.24
CA ALA A 289 13.49 7.43 20.67
C ALA A 289 14.15 8.54 21.50
N GLU A 290 15.26 9.12 21.02
CA GLU A 290 15.91 10.26 21.68
C GLU A 290 14.96 11.47 21.81
N ARG A 291 14.15 11.76 20.79
CA ARG A 291 13.14 12.83 20.85
C ARG A 291 12.06 12.55 21.90
N ILE A 292 11.63 11.30 22.05
CA ILE A 292 10.71 10.90 23.12
C ILE A 292 11.35 11.11 24.49
N ILE A 293 12.61 10.67 24.67
CA ILE A 293 13.35 10.84 25.93
C ILE A 293 13.47 12.32 26.31
N GLN A 294 13.80 13.18 25.34
CA GLN A 294 13.88 14.63 25.56
C GLN A 294 12.54 15.23 26.01
N LEU A 295 11.43 14.85 25.38
CA LEU A 295 10.09 15.28 25.81
C LEU A 295 9.75 14.73 27.21
N GLY A 296 10.14 13.48 27.50
CA GLY A 296 9.94 12.85 28.80
C GLY A 296 10.68 13.57 29.92
N GLN A 297 11.92 13.99 29.67
CA GLN A 297 12.70 14.79 30.62
C GLN A 297 12.06 16.16 30.85
N LYS A 298 11.63 16.85 29.78
CA LYS A 298 10.90 18.12 29.92
C LYS A 298 9.63 17.96 30.76
N LEU A 299 8.87 16.89 30.54
CA LEU A 299 7.62 16.63 31.28
C LEU A 299 7.87 16.45 32.78
N LYS A 300 8.99 15.83 33.16
CA LYS A 300 9.37 15.61 34.56
C LYS A 300 9.66 16.91 35.31
N ASP A 301 10.19 17.91 34.61
CA ASP A 301 10.72 19.13 35.24
C ASP A 301 9.68 20.26 35.32
N VAL A 302 8.55 20.16 34.60
CA VAL A 302 7.51 21.20 34.58
C VAL A 302 6.46 21.01 35.68
N ASP A 303 5.99 22.12 36.26
CA ASP A 303 4.90 22.12 37.24
C ASP A 303 3.55 22.50 36.64
N SER A 304 3.53 23.50 35.74
CA SER A 304 2.32 24.01 35.10
C SER A 304 1.52 22.92 34.38
N SER A 305 0.21 22.90 34.60
CA SER A 305 -0.70 21.98 33.88
C SER A 305 -0.72 22.27 32.38
N PHE A 306 -0.60 23.53 31.98
CA PHE A 306 -0.53 23.91 30.57
C PHE A 306 0.73 23.33 29.91
N ASP A 307 1.88 23.46 30.55
CA ASP A 307 3.15 22.94 30.00
C ASP A 307 3.14 21.42 29.91
N LYS A 308 2.60 20.74 30.95
CA LYS A 308 2.40 19.28 30.95
C LYS A 308 1.55 18.84 29.76
N VAL A 309 0.41 19.50 29.54
CA VAL A 309 -0.49 19.19 28.41
C VAL A 309 0.19 19.48 27.07
N SER A 310 0.91 20.60 26.94
CA SER A 310 1.63 20.95 25.71
C SER A 310 2.70 19.91 25.35
N ILE A 311 3.48 19.45 26.33
CA ILE A 311 4.52 18.42 26.10
C ILE A 311 3.88 17.08 25.72
N ILE A 312 2.79 16.69 26.38
CA ILE A 312 2.05 15.48 26.02
C ILE A 312 1.47 15.59 24.60
N ALA A 313 0.98 16.77 24.20
CA ALA A 313 0.50 16.99 22.84
C ALA A 313 1.63 16.87 21.80
N ASP A 314 2.84 17.36 22.11
CA ASP A 314 4.02 17.20 21.25
C ASP A 314 4.43 15.72 21.13
N MET A 315 4.37 14.96 22.24
CA MET A 315 4.58 13.50 22.20
C MET A 315 3.52 12.81 21.35
N ALA A 316 2.25 13.17 21.51
CA ALA A 316 1.15 12.60 20.74
C ALA A 316 1.35 12.84 19.24
N LYS A 317 1.72 14.07 18.84
CA LYS A 317 2.04 14.41 17.45
C LYS A 317 3.23 13.62 16.93
N LEU A 318 4.31 13.54 17.70
CA LEU A 318 5.51 12.76 17.35
C LEU A 318 5.15 11.29 17.08
N ILE A 319 4.36 10.68 17.98
CA ILE A 319 3.92 9.28 17.86
C ILE A 319 2.97 9.11 16.67
N SER A 320 2.02 10.02 16.45
CA SER A 320 1.02 9.87 15.38
C SER A 320 1.54 10.17 13.98
N GLU A 321 2.60 10.99 13.86
CA GLU A 321 3.05 11.49 12.55
C GLU A 321 4.45 10.99 12.15
N ASP A 322 5.38 10.78 13.09
CA ASP A 322 6.75 10.39 12.71
C ASP A 322 7.00 8.88 12.91
N ALA A 323 6.31 8.23 13.84
CA ALA A 323 6.57 6.85 14.21
C ALA A 323 6.26 5.84 13.09
N GLY A 324 5.36 6.16 12.16
CA GLY A 324 5.14 5.33 10.98
C GLY A 324 6.39 5.13 10.13
N GLY A 325 7.33 6.09 10.15
CA GLY A 325 8.60 5.96 9.45
C GLY A 325 9.64 5.08 10.11
N ILE A 326 9.36 4.54 11.30
CA ILE A 326 10.25 3.62 12.01
C ILE A 326 9.59 2.29 12.38
N SER A 327 8.25 2.24 12.41
CA SER A 327 7.52 1.06 12.87
C SER A 327 7.01 0.18 11.72
N PHE A 328 7.00 0.69 10.49
CA PHE A 328 6.40 -0.01 9.36
C PHE A 328 7.14 -1.31 9.04
N MET A 329 8.47 -1.34 9.12
CA MET A 329 9.28 -2.50 8.76
C MET A 329 10.37 -2.79 9.81
N SER A 330 10.73 -4.05 9.95
CA SER A 330 11.86 -4.54 10.74
C SER A 330 13.19 -4.07 10.13
N ASN A 331 14.14 -3.65 10.99
CA ASN A 331 15.45 -3.16 10.55
C ASN A 331 16.20 -4.14 9.63
N SER A 332 16.18 -5.44 9.96
CA SER A 332 16.87 -6.47 9.16
C SER A 332 16.25 -6.65 7.78
N VAL A 333 14.92 -6.50 7.69
CA VAL A 333 14.20 -6.57 6.41
C VAL A 333 14.52 -5.33 5.59
N HIS A 334 14.45 -4.14 6.19
CA HIS A 334 14.78 -2.87 5.54
C HIS A 334 16.22 -2.85 4.98
N ASP A 335 17.17 -3.42 5.72
CA ASP A 335 18.57 -3.55 5.31
C ASP A 335 18.79 -4.46 4.09
N GLU A 336 17.79 -5.26 3.70
CA GLU A 336 17.81 -6.14 2.54
C GLU A 336 17.00 -5.56 1.38
N VAL A 337 15.79 -5.04 1.65
CA VAL A 337 14.80 -4.70 0.61
C VAL A 337 14.42 -3.22 0.55
N ARG A 338 14.90 -2.38 1.48
CA ARG A 338 14.59 -0.94 1.56
C ARG A 338 13.07 -0.66 1.73
N SER A 339 12.71 0.62 1.76
CA SER A 339 11.38 1.10 2.19
C SER A 339 10.16 0.78 1.32
N PRO A 340 10.28 0.32 0.06
CA PRO A 340 9.12 -0.20 -0.70
C PRO A 340 9.10 -1.73 -0.81
N GLY A 341 9.85 -2.42 0.04
CA GLY A 341 10.09 -3.86 -0.07
C GLY A 341 10.64 -4.29 -1.43
N ILE A 342 11.49 -3.46 -2.05
CA ILE A 342 12.09 -3.72 -3.35
C ILE A 342 13.31 -4.62 -3.24
N VAL A 343 13.19 -5.86 -3.70
CA VAL A 343 14.33 -6.78 -3.81
C VAL A 343 15.30 -6.29 -4.90
N PRO A 344 16.60 -6.12 -4.62
CA PRO A 344 17.58 -5.68 -5.61
C PRO A 344 17.54 -6.46 -6.93
N GLY A 345 17.61 -5.75 -8.05
CA GLY A 345 17.68 -6.28 -9.41
C GLY A 345 16.34 -6.68 -10.02
N THR A 346 15.24 -6.65 -9.27
CA THR A 346 13.98 -7.26 -9.70
C THR A 346 12.94 -6.26 -10.21
N ALA A 347 12.92 -5.04 -9.68
CA ALA A 347 11.76 -4.17 -9.81
C ALA A 347 12.10 -2.69 -10.05
N ALA A 348 11.06 -1.92 -10.33
CA ALA A 348 11.01 -0.47 -10.16
C ALA A 348 9.70 -0.06 -9.47
N VAL A 349 9.67 1.14 -8.91
CA VAL A 349 8.54 1.63 -8.11
C VAL A 349 7.80 2.74 -8.85
N ILE A 350 6.47 2.68 -8.88
CA ILE A 350 5.57 3.74 -9.30
C ILE A 350 4.75 4.23 -8.11
N SER A 351 4.62 5.53 -7.96
CA SER A 351 3.81 6.20 -6.92
C SER A 351 3.23 7.50 -7.47
N MET A 352 2.40 8.19 -6.70
CA MET A 352 1.81 9.47 -7.09
C MET A 352 2.10 10.52 -6.03
N LEU A 353 2.61 11.66 -6.44
CA LEU A 353 2.80 12.83 -5.60
C LEU A 353 1.59 13.75 -5.67
N VAL A 354 1.19 14.32 -4.54
CA VAL A 354 0.24 15.43 -4.47
C VAL A 354 0.96 16.75 -4.13
N PRO A 355 0.47 17.90 -4.61
CA PRO A 355 1.06 19.20 -4.28
C PRO A 355 0.78 19.59 -2.82
N ALA A 356 1.56 20.53 -2.28
CA ALA A 356 1.37 21.06 -0.92
C ALA A 356 -0.07 21.56 -0.67
N SER A 357 -0.67 22.23 -1.66
CA SER A 357 -2.06 22.71 -1.60
C SER A 357 -3.08 21.58 -1.39
N TYR A 358 -2.83 20.39 -1.95
CA TYR A 358 -3.68 19.22 -1.74
C TYR A 358 -3.59 18.77 -0.29
N LYS A 359 -2.38 18.57 0.25
CA LYS A 359 -2.18 18.20 1.66
C LYS A 359 -2.79 19.26 2.58
N ASP A 360 -2.65 20.53 2.26
CA ASP A 360 -3.17 21.59 3.13
C ASP A 360 -4.70 21.62 3.18
N TYR A 361 -5.38 21.24 2.09
CA TYR A 361 -6.83 21.08 2.08
C TYR A 361 -7.27 19.77 2.74
N TRP A 362 -6.80 18.63 2.23
CA TRP A 362 -7.27 17.30 2.64
C TRP A 362 -6.65 16.77 3.94
N LYS A 363 -5.50 17.33 4.34
CA LYS A 363 -4.62 16.88 5.45
C LYS A 363 -3.98 15.51 5.24
N ILE A 364 -4.74 14.55 4.72
CA ILE A 364 -4.33 13.20 4.39
C ILE A 364 -4.65 12.96 2.92
N PRO A 365 -3.68 12.56 2.07
CA PRO A 365 -3.98 12.10 0.73
C PRO A 365 -5.00 10.96 0.74
N VAL A 366 -5.90 10.96 -0.25
CA VAL A 366 -6.90 9.90 -0.45
C VAL A 366 -6.99 9.61 -1.94
N LEU A 367 -7.12 8.34 -2.31
CA LEU A 367 -7.25 7.90 -3.69
C LEU A 367 -8.65 8.09 -4.26
N ASP A 368 -8.71 8.43 -5.53
CA ASP A 368 -9.95 8.41 -6.31
C ASP A 368 -9.87 7.47 -7.52
N GLN A 369 -10.99 7.40 -8.24
CA GLN A 369 -11.10 6.53 -9.39
C GLN A 369 -10.19 7.00 -10.52
N GLU A 370 -10.10 8.32 -10.72
CA GLU A 370 -9.23 8.92 -11.72
C GLU A 370 -7.76 8.59 -11.47
N ASP A 371 -7.31 8.56 -10.21
CA ASP A 371 -5.97 8.14 -9.83
C ASP A 371 -5.69 6.70 -10.28
N ILE A 372 -6.57 5.75 -9.96
CA ILE A 372 -6.40 4.33 -10.30
C ILE A 372 -6.45 4.11 -11.81
N GLU A 373 -7.33 4.82 -12.52
CA GLU A 373 -7.35 4.79 -13.97
C GLU A 373 -6.04 5.31 -14.58
N ALA A 374 -5.42 6.32 -13.99
CA ALA A 374 -4.13 6.84 -14.43
C ALA A 374 -2.99 5.85 -14.18
N TYR A 375 -2.90 5.24 -12.98
CA TYR A 375 -1.97 4.14 -12.70
C TYR A 375 -2.10 3.03 -13.73
N ARG A 376 -3.35 2.59 -13.96
CA ARG A 376 -3.66 1.50 -14.88
C ARG A 376 -3.24 1.84 -16.31
N LYS A 377 -3.55 3.03 -16.82
CA LYS A 377 -3.15 3.46 -18.17
C LYS A 377 -1.63 3.41 -18.36
N ILE A 378 -0.86 3.91 -17.38
CA ILE A 378 0.62 3.89 -17.45
C ILE A 378 1.13 2.45 -17.46
N ILE A 379 0.67 1.62 -16.51
CA ILE A 379 1.20 0.26 -16.31
C ILE A 379 0.82 -0.65 -17.48
N MET A 380 -0.43 -0.62 -17.93
CA MET A 380 -0.86 -1.43 -19.08
C MET A 380 -0.08 -1.04 -20.34
N LEU A 381 0.13 0.24 -20.59
CA LEU A 381 0.92 0.70 -21.74
C LEU A 381 2.40 0.33 -21.62
N ALA A 382 2.98 0.43 -20.42
CA ALA A 382 4.35 -0.01 -20.16
C ALA A 382 4.51 -1.51 -20.44
N ILE A 383 3.50 -2.33 -20.08
CA ILE A 383 3.42 -3.76 -20.36
C ILE A 383 3.28 -4.01 -21.87
N SER A 384 2.37 -3.31 -22.58
CA SER A 384 2.18 -3.51 -24.04
C SER A 384 3.41 -3.10 -24.86
N ASN A 385 4.13 -2.05 -24.44
CA ASN A 385 5.37 -1.58 -25.09
C ASN A 385 6.54 -2.58 -25.01
N LEU A 386 6.34 -3.74 -24.38
CA LEU A 386 7.30 -4.85 -24.37
C LEU A 386 7.23 -5.73 -25.63
N LEU A 387 6.07 -5.84 -26.26
CA LEU A 387 5.89 -6.69 -27.45
C LEU A 387 6.20 -5.98 -28.77
N SER A 388 6.41 -4.66 -28.76
CA SER A 388 6.85 -3.92 -29.95
C SER A 388 8.33 -4.19 -30.23
N LYS A 389 8.61 -5.37 -30.79
CA LYS A 389 9.76 -5.90 -31.58
C LYS A 389 11.22 -5.43 -31.42
N ASP A 390 11.57 -4.44 -30.60
CA ASP A 390 12.93 -3.89 -30.59
C ASP A 390 13.87 -4.40 -29.47
N ASN A 391 13.39 -5.25 -28.54
CA ASN A 391 14.20 -5.64 -27.36
C ASN A 391 14.42 -7.15 -27.16
N PHE A 392 14.14 -7.99 -28.16
CA PHE A 392 14.50 -9.43 -28.15
C PHE A 392 15.38 -9.82 -29.35
N SER A 393 16.22 -8.91 -29.83
CA SER A 393 17.33 -9.26 -30.74
C SER A 393 18.67 -9.28 -30.00
N ASP A 394 19.30 -10.45 -30.02
CA ASP A 394 20.73 -10.70 -29.80
C ASP A 394 21.34 -10.39 -28.42
N LYS A 395 21.14 -11.33 -27.48
CA LYS A 395 22.21 -11.77 -26.57
C LYS A 395 22.28 -13.29 -26.50
N SER A 396 22.55 -13.92 -27.64
CA SER A 396 23.13 -15.26 -27.71
C SER A 396 23.78 -15.48 -29.07
N LYS A 397 25.01 -14.98 -29.22
CA LYS A 397 26.07 -15.65 -29.96
C LYS A 397 27.28 -15.73 -29.05
#